data_AF-A0A314Y1I4-F1
#
_entry.id   AF-A0A314Y1I4-F1
#
_cell.length_a   1.000
_cell.length_b   1.000
_cell.length_c   1.000
_cell.angle_alpha   90.00
_cell.angle_beta   90.00
_cell.angle_gamma   90.00
#
_symmetry.space_group_name_H-M   'P 1'
#
loop_
_entity.id
_entity.type
_entity.pdbx_description
1 polymer ?
#
loop_
_entity_poly.entity_id
_entity_poly.type
_entity_poly.pdbx_seq_one_letter_code
_entity_poly.pdbx_strand_id
1 'polypeptide(L)'
;METATASGSGTVTAKRKPVFVKVHQLQPNTSGHTLTVKVVSSKPVKVTNKNGGRPSFSSRPLQPSRIAECLVGDETGTILFTARNDQVDTMKPDTTVILRNAKIDMFKGTMRLAVDKWGRVEVTEPANFEVKEENNLSLVEYELVNVEE
;
A
#
# COMPACT_ATOMS: atom_id res chain seq x y z
N MET A 1 -9.96 -58.48 16.35
CA MET A 1 -10.73 -57.28 15.99
C MET A 1 -9.72 -56.22 15.54
N GLU A 2 -9.55 -56.10 14.23
CA GLU A 2 -8.87 -55.00 13.57
C GLU A 2 -9.65 -53.70 13.77
N THR A 3 -8.95 -52.61 14.09
CA THR A 3 -9.35 -51.27 13.69
C THR A 3 -8.10 -50.46 13.36
N ALA A 4 -7.74 -50.41 12.08
CA ALA A 4 -6.77 -49.48 11.54
C ALA A 4 -7.44 -48.11 11.37
N THR A 5 -6.97 -47.11 12.10
CA THR A 5 -7.34 -45.70 11.88
C THR A 5 -6.40 -45.10 10.84
N ALA A 6 -6.93 -44.83 9.65
CA ALA A 6 -6.24 -44.13 8.58
C ALA A 6 -6.02 -42.65 8.97
N SER A 7 -4.75 -42.25 9.13
CA SER A 7 -4.36 -40.84 9.24
C SER A 7 -4.32 -40.22 7.84
N GLY A 8 -5.29 -39.36 7.53
CA GLY A 8 -5.32 -38.58 6.30
C GLY A 8 -4.12 -37.63 6.21
N SER A 9 -3.16 -37.96 5.34
CA SER A 9 -2.05 -37.10 4.96
C SER A 9 -2.55 -35.98 4.04
N GLY A 10 -3.05 -34.89 4.63
CA GLY A 10 -3.29 -33.65 3.90
C GLY A 10 -1.95 -33.02 3.50
N THR A 11 -1.59 -33.08 2.23
CA THR A 11 -0.44 -32.34 1.70
C THR A 11 -0.70 -30.85 1.86
N VAL A 12 -0.07 -30.22 2.85
CA VAL A 12 -0.07 -28.76 2.99
C VAL A 12 0.74 -28.20 1.83
N THR A 13 0.05 -27.73 0.78
CA THR A 13 0.70 -27.02 -0.33
C THR A 13 1.46 -25.84 0.23
N ALA A 14 2.79 -25.91 0.19
CA ALA A 14 3.65 -24.85 0.69
C ALA A 14 3.31 -23.55 -0.05
N LYS A 15 2.82 -22.55 0.69
CA LYS A 15 2.50 -21.23 0.12
C LYS A 15 3.79 -20.62 -0.42
N ARG A 16 3.76 -20.12 -1.67
CA ARG A 16 4.91 -19.43 -2.27
C ARG A 16 5.34 -18.29 -1.36
N LYS A 17 6.66 -18.20 -1.12
CA LYS A 17 7.22 -17.13 -0.30
C LYS A 17 6.88 -15.78 -0.94
N PRO A 18 6.50 -14.76 -0.13
CA PRO A 18 6.29 -13.42 -0.65
C PRO A 18 7.59 -12.90 -1.26
N VAL A 19 7.50 -12.33 -2.45
CA VAL A 19 8.62 -11.67 -3.12
C VAL A 19 8.59 -10.20 -2.74
N PHE A 20 9.69 -9.73 -2.16
CA PHE A 20 9.84 -8.32 -1.81
C PHE A 20 10.41 -7.57 -3.01
N VAL A 21 9.74 -6.47 -3.36
CA VAL A 21 10.07 -5.58 -4.46
C VAL A 21 10.59 -4.26 -3.87
N LYS A 22 11.49 -3.60 -4.57
CA LYS A 22 12.05 -2.29 -4.18
C LYS A 22 11.28 -1.13 -4.82
N VAL A 23 11.37 0.05 -4.23
CA VAL A 23 10.65 1.24 -4.71
C VAL A 23 10.99 1.54 -6.18
N HIS A 24 12.26 1.49 -6.59
CA HIS A 24 12.66 1.75 -7.98
C HIS A 24 12.08 0.77 -9.03
N GLN A 25 11.61 -0.41 -8.62
CA GLN A 25 11.03 -1.42 -9.51
C GLN A 25 9.53 -1.23 -9.73
N LEU A 26 8.93 -0.24 -9.05
CA LEU A 26 7.52 0.06 -9.21
C LEU A 26 7.27 0.66 -10.60
N GLN A 27 6.25 0.14 -11.27
CA GLN A 27 5.85 0.58 -12.60
C GLN A 27 4.40 1.10 -12.59
N PRO A 28 4.03 2.03 -13.47
CA PRO A 28 2.66 2.48 -13.63
C PRO A 28 1.69 1.30 -13.84
N ASN A 29 0.47 1.40 -13.31
CA ASN A 29 -0.61 0.41 -13.48
C ASN A 29 -0.30 -1.02 -12.98
N THR A 30 0.73 -1.21 -12.15
CA THR A 30 1.06 -2.51 -11.55
C THR A 30 0.44 -2.70 -10.16
N SER A 31 0.21 -3.95 -9.76
CA SER A 31 -0.42 -4.31 -8.49
C SER A 31 0.17 -5.60 -7.90
N GLY A 32 -0.13 -5.86 -6.62
CA GLY A 32 0.35 -7.06 -5.92
C GLY A 32 1.74 -6.93 -5.30
N HIS A 33 2.25 -5.70 -5.17
CA HIS A 33 3.58 -5.44 -4.64
C HIS A 33 3.66 -5.70 -3.15
N THR A 34 4.76 -6.30 -2.73
CA THR A 34 5.11 -6.41 -1.32
C THR A 34 6.44 -5.72 -1.11
N LEU A 35 6.49 -4.72 -0.24
CA LEU A 35 7.69 -3.92 -0.01
C LEU A 35 7.80 -3.49 1.45
N THR A 36 9.04 -3.30 1.89
CA THR A 36 9.37 -2.77 3.22
C THR A 36 9.85 -1.35 3.04
N VAL A 37 9.16 -0.39 3.65
CA VAL A 37 9.43 1.04 3.50
C VAL A 37 9.48 1.71 4.85
N LYS A 38 10.28 2.77 4.95
CA LYS A 38 10.28 3.68 6.08
C LYS A 38 9.45 4.91 5.73
N VAL A 39 8.63 5.36 6.68
CA VAL A 39 7.85 6.58 6.55
C VAL A 39 8.73 7.78 6.89
N VAL A 40 8.90 8.69 5.94
CA VAL A 40 9.65 9.93 6.11
C VAL A 40 8.76 11.03 6.68
N SER A 41 7.59 11.23 6.07
CA SER A 41 6.63 12.23 6.52
C SER A 41 5.20 11.75 6.33
N SER A 42 4.28 12.28 7.14
CA SER A 42 2.85 11.97 7.09
C SER A 42 2.05 13.27 7.17
N LYS A 43 1.27 13.56 6.13
CA LYS A 43 0.43 14.77 6.03
C LYS A 43 -1.04 14.35 5.93
N PRO A 44 -1.85 14.57 6.97
CA PRO A 44 -3.28 14.28 6.90
C PRO A 44 -3.95 15.23 5.91
N VAL A 45 -4.67 14.66 4.94
CA VAL A 45 -5.43 15.41 3.95
C VAL A 45 -6.88 15.47 4.41
N LYS A 46 -7.40 16.68 4.65
CA LYS A 46 -8.81 16.88 4.97
C LYS A 46 -9.63 16.54 3.73
N VAL A 47 -10.32 15.40 3.76
CA VAL A 47 -11.30 15.06 2.74
C VAL A 47 -12.57 15.85 3.04
N THR A 48 -12.72 16.98 2.39
CA THR A 48 -14.01 17.66 2.36
C THR A 48 -14.92 16.84 1.46
N ASN A 49 -15.91 16.14 2.02
CA ASN A 49 -16.98 15.51 1.23
C ASN A 49 -17.71 16.61 0.45
N LYS A 50 -17.23 16.97 -0.74
CA LYS A 50 -17.90 17.93 -1.64
C LYS A 50 -19.18 17.36 -2.24
N ASN A 51 -19.41 16.05 -2.12
CA ASN A 51 -20.70 15.45 -2.44
C ASN A 51 -21.60 15.50 -1.19
N GLY A 52 -22.25 16.66 -1.01
CA GLY A 52 -23.47 16.80 -0.22
C GLY A 52 -24.62 16.00 -0.84
N GLY A 53 -24.50 14.68 -0.86
CA GLY A 53 -25.60 13.78 -1.16
C GLY A 53 -26.63 13.89 -0.04
N ARG A 54 -27.88 14.19 -0.41
CA ARG A 54 -29.03 14.34 0.49
C ARG A 54 -29.02 13.27 1.59
N PRO A 55 -29.25 13.61 2.87
CA PRO A 55 -29.36 12.62 3.92
C PRO A 55 -30.58 11.74 3.62
N SER A 56 -30.33 10.52 3.16
CA SER A 56 -31.39 9.50 3.08
C SER A 56 -31.65 9.00 4.50
N PHE A 57 -32.92 8.97 4.89
CA PHE A 57 -33.44 8.63 6.23
C PHE A 57 -33.09 7.21 6.74
N SER A 58 -32.21 6.47 6.05
CA SER A 58 -31.82 5.09 6.36
C SER A 58 -30.31 4.87 6.53
N SER A 59 -29.45 5.87 6.35
CA SER A 59 -27.99 5.64 6.34
C SER A 59 -27.35 6.01 7.67
N ARG A 60 -26.75 5.00 8.33
CA ARG A 60 -25.81 5.18 9.46
C ARG A 60 -24.81 6.30 9.13
N PRO A 61 -24.36 7.11 10.11
CA PRO A 61 -23.37 8.14 9.84
C PRO A 61 -22.15 7.50 9.19
N LEU A 62 -21.96 7.81 7.91
CA LEU A 62 -20.80 7.37 7.15
C LEU A 62 -19.61 8.08 7.80
N GLN A 63 -18.78 7.33 8.52
CA GLN A 63 -17.61 7.89 9.17
C GLN A 63 -16.78 8.64 8.13
N PRO A 64 -16.34 9.88 8.42
CA PRO A 64 -15.53 10.64 7.47
C PRO A 64 -14.28 9.82 7.13
N SER A 65 -14.07 9.56 5.84
CA SER A 65 -12.89 8.83 5.38
C SER A 65 -11.65 9.66 5.74
N ARG A 66 -10.83 9.16 6.67
CA ARG A 66 -9.54 9.77 7.02
C ARG A 66 -8.53 9.38 5.95
N ILE A 67 -7.88 10.35 5.33
CA ILE A 67 -6.83 10.12 4.33
C ILE A 67 -5.59 10.89 4.77
N ALA A 68 -4.42 10.27 4.63
CA ALA A 68 -3.15 10.94 4.77
C ALA A 68 -2.25 10.61 3.58
N GLU A 69 -1.55 11.63 3.09
CA GLU A 69 -0.47 11.48 2.12
C GLU A 69 0.83 11.33 2.92
N CYS A 70 1.45 10.17 2.80
CA CYS A 70 2.68 9.83 3.50
C CYS A 70 3.81 9.71 2.49
N LEU A 71 4.94 10.37 2.72
CA LEU A 71 6.15 10.09 1.95
C LEU A 71 6.80 8.84 2.53
N VAL A 72 6.94 7.80 1.73
CA VAL A 72 7.56 6.53 2.15
C VAL A 72 8.67 6.16 1.18
N GLY A 73 9.68 5.44 1.66
CA GLY A 73 10.75 4.99 0.78
C GLY A 73 11.62 3.91 1.37
N ASP A 74 12.52 3.43 0.53
CA ASP A 74 13.58 2.50 0.86
C ASP A 74 14.93 3.08 0.41
N GLU A 75 15.99 2.29 0.44
CA GLU A 75 17.31 2.72 -0.03
C GLU A 75 17.37 3.07 -1.54
N THR A 76 16.35 2.67 -2.31
CA THR A 76 16.31 2.86 -3.77
C THR A 76 15.54 4.10 -4.18
N GLY A 77 14.60 4.57 -3.37
CA GLY A 77 13.86 5.79 -3.64
C GLY A 77 12.68 6.01 -2.71
N THR A 78 11.91 7.05 -3.01
CA THR A 78 10.69 7.42 -2.30
C THR A 78 9.48 7.47 -3.24
N ILE A 79 8.30 7.28 -2.66
CA ILE A 79 7.00 7.38 -3.32
C ILE A 79 5.96 7.89 -2.32
N LEU A 80 4.96 8.61 -2.80
CA LEU A 80 3.80 9.02 -2.00
C LEU A 80 2.86 7.84 -1.81
N PHE A 81 2.61 7.52 -0.55
CA PHE A 81 1.64 6.54 -0.10
C PHE A 81 0.34 7.22 0.34
N THR A 82 -0.79 6.71 -0.14
CA THR A 82 -2.11 7.15 0.30
C THR A 82 -2.63 6.24 1.41
N ALA A 83 -2.46 6.67 2.66
CA ALA A 83 -2.98 5.97 3.82
C ALA A 83 -4.46 6.27 4.03
N ARG A 84 -5.27 5.25 4.31
CA ARG A 84 -6.72 5.37 4.55
C ARG A 84 -7.12 4.85 5.93
N ASN A 85 -8.04 5.56 6.58
CA ASN A 85 -8.66 5.19 7.85
C ASN A 85 -7.60 4.82 8.91
N ASP A 86 -7.60 3.58 9.37
CA ASP A 86 -6.73 3.09 10.45
C ASP A 86 -5.25 3.01 10.03
N GLN A 87 -4.97 3.00 8.73
CA GLN A 87 -3.60 3.07 8.22
C GLN A 87 -2.95 4.41 8.59
N VAL A 88 -3.73 5.49 8.71
CA VAL A 88 -3.21 6.82 9.08
C VAL A 88 -2.56 6.79 10.46
N ASP A 89 -3.15 6.04 11.39
CA ASP A 89 -2.65 5.91 12.76
C ASP A 89 -1.37 5.05 12.82
N THR A 90 -1.16 4.19 11.81
CA THR A 90 0.01 3.30 11.67
C THR A 90 1.17 3.99 10.95
N MET A 91 0.88 4.86 10.00
CA MET A 91 1.86 5.56 9.16
C MET A 91 2.40 6.82 9.84
N LYS A 92 3.11 6.62 10.95
CA LYS A 92 3.83 7.68 11.66
C LYS A 92 5.22 7.89 11.06
N PRO A 93 5.76 9.14 11.08
CA PRO A 93 7.13 9.38 10.66
C PRO A 93 8.11 8.50 11.45
N ASP A 94 9.23 8.16 10.82
CA ASP A 94 10.29 7.29 11.34
C ASP A 94 9.89 5.84 11.63
N THR A 95 8.69 5.42 11.25
CA THR A 95 8.24 4.03 11.40
C THR A 95 8.58 3.22 10.15
N THR A 96 9.09 2.00 10.33
CA THR A 96 9.24 1.03 9.24
C THR A 96 7.99 0.17 9.15
N VAL A 97 7.45 0.06 7.93
CA VAL A 97 6.25 -0.71 7.65
C VAL A 97 6.47 -1.64 6.46
N ILE A 98 5.80 -2.78 6.50
CA ILE A 98 5.68 -3.72 5.38
C ILE A 98 4.31 -3.50 4.76
N LEU A 99 4.31 -3.14 3.49
CA LEU A 99 3.11 -3.00 2.68
C LEU A 99 2.92 -4.29 1.89
N ARG A 100 1.84 -5.03 2.16
CA ARG A 100 1.51 -6.27 1.44
C ARG A 100 0.37 -6.06 0.47
N ASN A 101 0.50 -6.63 -0.73
CA ASN A 101 -0.47 -6.51 -1.81
C ASN A 101 -0.84 -5.04 -2.09
N ALA A 102 0.20 -4.21 -2.21
CA ALA A 102 0.09 -2.82 -2.60
C ALA A 102 -0.07 -2.69 -4.11
N LYS A 103 -0.64 -1.58 -4.55
CA LYS A 103 -0.84 -1.23 -5.95
C LYS A 103 -0.34 0.17 -6.23
N ILE A 104 0.00 0.41 -7.49
CA ILE A 104 0.25 1.75 -8.01
C ILE A 104 -1.07 2.33 -8.49
N ASP A 105 -1.42 3.48 -7.93
CA ASP A 105 -2.54 4.31 -8.31
C ASP A 105 -2.00 5.51 -9.10
N MET A 106 -2.46 5.69 -10.33
CA MET A 106 -2.05 6.82 -11.17
C MET A 106 -2.89 8.03 -10.81
N PHE A 107 -2.26 9.11 -10.37
CA PHE A 107 -2.94 10.34 -10.03
C PHE A 107 -2.29 11.53 -10.74
N LYS A 108 -3.05 12.15 -11.66
CA LYS A 108 -2.60 13.32 -12.45
C LYS A 108 -1.23 13.10 -13.11
N GLY A 109 -1.04 11.95 -13.76
CA GLY A 109 0.22 11.60 -14.42
C GLY A 109 1.32 11.08 -13.50
N THR A 110 1.17 11.17 -12.18
CA THR A 110 2.18 10.70 -11.21
C THR A 110 1.79 9.37 -10.55
N MET A 111 2.78 8.58 -10.15
CA MET A 111 2.54 7.34 -9.41
C MET A 111 2.30 7.61 -7.92
N ARG A 112 1.30 6.96 -7.35
CA ARG A 112 1.07 6.88 -5.91
C ARG A 112 0.95 5.44 -5.47
N LEU A 113 1.47 5.12 -4.30
CA LEU A 113 1.34 3.81 -3.70
C LEU A 113 0.06 3.76 -2.85
N ALA A 114 -0.71 2.69 -2.97
CA ALA A 114 -1.88 2.44 -2.13
C ALA A 114 -1.97 0.95 -1.77
N VAL A 115 -2.57 0.65 -0.63
CA VAL A 115 -2.88 -0.75 -0.26
C VAL A 115 -4.24 -1.14 -0.84
N ASP A 116 -4.30 -2.30 -1.49
CA ASP A 116 -5.54 -2.82 -2.06
C ASP A 116 -6.49 -3.36 -0.97
N LYS A 117 -7.75 -3.67 -1.31
CA LYS A 117 -8.77 -4.16 -0.37
C LYS A 117 -8.34 -5.40 0.42
N TRP A 118 -7.52 -6.25 -0.19
CA TRP A 118 -6.97 -7.48 0.41
C TRP A 118 -5.58 -7.29 1.00
N GLY A 119 -4.97 -6.13 0.77
CA GLY A 119 -3.65 -5.80 1.27
C GLY A 119 -3.68 -5.34 2.72
N ARG A 120 -2.50 -5.32 3.33
CA ARG A 120 -2.32 -4.98 4.75
C ARG A 120 -1.05 -4.15 4.94
N VAL A 121 -1.09 -3.29 5.95
CA VAL A 121 0.08 -2.56 6.46
C VAL A 121 0.47 -3.25 7.76
N GLU A 122 1.71 -3.71 7.84
CA GLU A 122 2.27 -4.33 9.04
C GLU A 122 3.41 -3.44 9.55
N VAL A 123 3.40 -3.08 10.82
CA VAL A 123 4.56 -2.42 11.44
C VAL A 123 5.60 -3.48 11.74
N THR A 124 6.85 -3.19 11.39
CA THR A 124 7.98 -4.08 11.62
C THR A 124 9.03 -3.37 12.48
N GLU A 125 10.02 -4.14 12.93
CA GLU A 125 11.21 -3.58 13.56
C GLU A 125 11.89 -2.54 12.66
N PRO A 126 12.54 -1.51 13.24
CA PRO A 126 13.23 -0.49 12.48
C PRO A 126 14.25 -1.11 11.53
N ALA A 127 14.05 -0.94 10.23
CA ALA A 127 15.01 -1.44 9.26
C ALA A 127 16.25 -0.55 9.21
N ASN A 128 17.42 -1.16 9.10
CA ASN A 128 18.71 -0.46 9.10
C ASN A 128 19.09 0.04 7.69
N PHE A 129 18.18 0.73 7.01
CA PHE A 129 18.45 1.38 5.74
C PHE A 129 18.12 2.86 5.78
N GLU A 130 18.91 3.66 5.09
CA GLU A 130 18.67 5.09 4.89
C GLU A 130 17.80 5.29 3.65
N VAL A 131 16.76 6.10 3.79
CA VAL A 131 15.80 6.33 2.69
C VAL A 131 16.41 7.30 1.69
N LYS A 132 16.40 6.94 0.41
CA LYS A 132 16.88 7.82 -0.65
C LYS A 132 15.80 8.81 -1.07
N GLU A 133 15.70 9.93 -0.37
CA GLU A 133 14.70 10.97 -0.63
C GLU A 133 14.89 11.69 -1.97
N GLU A 134 16.11 11.71 -2.51
CA GLU A 134 16.44 12.34 -3.79
C GLU A 134 15.70 11.68 -4.98
N ASN A 135 15.47 10.37 -4.92
CA ASN A 135 14.84 9.62 -5.99
C ASN A 135 13.34 9.43 -5.73
N ASN A 136 12.55 10.48 -5.97
CA ASN A 136 11.11 10.47 -5.72
C ASN A 136 10.31 10.11 -6.97
N LEU A 137 9.75 8.90 -6.99
CA LEU A 137 8.95 8.39 -8.11
C LEU A 137 7.59 9.07 -8.25
N SER A 138 7.09 9.73 -7.20
CA SER A 138 5.83 10.48 -7.28
C SER A 138 5.97 11.86 -7.89
N LEU A 139 7.19 12.33 -8.14
CA LEU A 139 7.43 13.55 -8.92
C LEU A 139 7.61 13.26 -10.41
N VAL A 140 7.77 11.99 -10.77
CA VAL A 140 7.92 11.57 -12.16
C VAL A 140 6.53 11.53 -12.81
N GLU A 141 6.40 12.30 -13.89
CA GLU A 141 5.20 12.31 -14.72
C GLU A 141 5.32 11.24 -15.81
N TYR A 142 4.27 10.43 -15.94
CA TYR A 142 4.13 9.39 -16.94
C TYR A 142 2.98 9.75 -17.86
N GLU A 143 3.23 9.63 -19.16
CA GLU A 143 2.23 9.74 -20.20
C GLU A 143 1.87 8.35 -20.72
N LEU A 144 0.58 8.13 -20.97
CA LEU A 144 0.13 6.93 -21.65
C LEU A 144 0.48 7.06 -23.13
N VAL A 145 1.50 6.33 -23.58
CA VAL A 145 1.82 6.21 -25.00
C VAL A 145 1.03 5.05 -25.57
N ASN A 146 0.05 5.36 -26.42
CA ASN A 146 -0.57 4.35 -27.27
C ASN A 146 0.37 4.11 -28.45
N VAL A 147 1.02 2.95 -28.48
CA VAL A 147 1.78 2.52 -29.65
C VAL A 147 0.77 1.99 -30.65
N GLU A 148 0.42 2.80 -31.66
CA GLU A 148 -0.28 2.30 -32.85
C GLU A 148 0.73 1.48 -33.65
N GLU A 149 0.48 0.18 -33.78
CA GLU A 149 1.26 -0.74 -34.62
C GLU A 149 0.85 -0.58 -36.10
#